data_AF-A0A2V7X586-F1
#
_entry.id   AF-A0A2V7X586-F1
#
_cell.length_a   1.000
_cell.length_b   1.000
_cell.length_c   1.000
_cell.angle_alpha   90.00
_cell.angle_beta   90.00
_cell.angle_gamma   90.00
#
_symmetry.space_group_name_H-M   'P 1'
#
loop_
_entity.id
_entity.type
_entity.pdbx_description
1 polymer ?
#
loop_
_entity_poly.entity_id
_entity_poly.type
_entity_poly.pdbx_seq_one_letter_code
_entity_poly.pdbx_strand_id
1 'polypeptide(L)'
;PLLIVLAVIETSDVLFAVDSIPAILAITLNAFIVYTSNVFAILGLRSLFFAVSGLMKMFRFLHYGLAVVLVLVGCKMLLSSFFKVPIHITLAAIAGVLLIAIALSIAFPAPAEELKP
;
A
#
# COMPACT_ATOMS: atom_id res chain seq x y z
N PRO A 1 4.93 -5.15 -25.09
CA PRO A 1 5.38 -4.97 -23.70
C PRO A 1 4.64 -3.85 -22.94
N LEU A 2 4.49 -2.64 -23.50
CA LEU A 2 3.83 -1.51 -22.82
C LEU A 2 2.33 -1.74 -22.55
N LEU A 3 1.61 -2.37 -23.47
CA LEU A 3 0.17 -2.67 -23.33
C LEU A 3 -0.10 -3.66 -22.19
N ILE A 4 0.78 -4.65 -21.98
CA ILE A 4 0.65 -5.62 -20.88
C ILE A 4 0.88 -4.95 -19.54
N VAL A 5 1.91 -4.09 -19.43
CA VAL A 5 2.16 -3.32 -18.21
C VAL A 5 0.98 -2.40 -17.89
N LEU A 6 0.44 -1.71 -18.89
CA LEU A 6 -0.75 -0.87 -18.74
C LEU A 6 -1.95 -1.70 -18.26
N ALA A 7 -2.21 -2.86 -18.90
CA ALA A 7 -3.30 -3.75 -18.50
C ALA A 7 -3.16 -4.24 -17.06
N VAL A 8 -1.96 -4.65 -16.63
CA VAL A 8 -1.69 -5.10 -15.25
C VAL A 8 -1.89 -3.97 -14.23
N ILE A 9 -1.46 -2.75 -14.56
CA ILE A 9 -1.59 -1.60 -13.67
C ILE A 9 -3.07 -1.21 -13.52
N GLU A 10 -3.80 -1.07 -14.63
CA GLU A 10 -5.24 -0.74 -14.63
C GLU A 10 -6.06 -1.82 -13.90
N THR A 11 -5.78 -3.11 -14.15
CA THR A 11 -6.46 -4.20 -13.44
C THR A 11 -6.13 -4.25 -11.96
N SER A 12 -4.89 -3.98 -11.56
CA SER A 12 -4.51 -3.88 -10.16
C SER A 12 -5.21 -2.71 -9.46
N ASP A 13 -5.42 -1.59 -10.15
CA ASP A 13 -6.14 -0.45 -9.59
C ASP A 13 -7.62 -0.76 -9.36
N VAL A 14 -8.28 -1.34 -10.37
CA VAL A 14 -9.68 -1.80 -10.23
C VAL A 14 -9.81 -2.77 -9.06
N LEU A 15 -8.85 -3.68 -8.89
CA LEU A 15 -8.81 -4.61 -7.75
C LEU A 15 -8.64 -3.85 -6.42
N PHE A 16 -7.80 -2.83 -6.36
CA PHE A 16 -7.65 -1.97 -5.18
C PHE A 16 -8.91 -1.14 -4.89
N ALA A 17 -9.62 -0.67 -5.91
CA ALA A 17 -10.87 0.06 -5.79
C ALA A 17 -11.99 -0.83 -5.21
N VAL A 18 -12.03 -2.12 -5.56
CA VAL A 18 -13.03 -3.07 -5.02
C VAL A 18 -12.94 -3.21 -3.50
N ASP A 19 -11.74 -3.14 -2.93
CA ASP A 19 -11.55 -3.21 -1.48
C ASP A 19 -11.65 -1.83 -0.79
N SER A 20 -11.07 -0.80 -1.41
CA SER A 20 -11.02 0.54 -0.82
C SER A 20 -12.37 1.26 -0.83
N ILE A 21 -13.25 1.00 -1.80
CA ILE A 21 -14.59 1.62 -1.88
C ILE A 21 -15.49 1.18 -0.72
N PRO A 22 -15.72 -0.12 -0.45
CA PRO A 22 -16.52 -0.55 0.70
C PRO A 22 -15.96 -0.03 2.02
N ALA A 23 -14.63 -0.02 2.17
CA ALA A 23 -13.97 0.46 3.37
C ALA A 23 -14.19 1.97 3.62
N ILE A 24 -14.14 2.80 2.57
CA ILE A 24 -14.39 4.24 2.68
C ILE A 24 -15.88 4.52 2.87
N LEU A 25 -16.76 3.80 2.17
CA LEU A 25 -18.21 3.93 2.33
C LEU A 25 -18.70 3.55 3.74
N ALA A 26 -17.95 2.72 4.46
CA ALA A 26 -18.20 2.44 5.88
C ALA A 26 -17.92 3.64 6.81
N ILE A 27 -17.17 4.65 6.35
CA ILE A 27 -16.75 5.83 7.13
C ILE A 27 -17.43 7.11 6.61
N THR A 28 -17.65 7.24 5.30
CA THR A 28 -18.27 8.42 4.66
C THR A 28 -19.22 8.02 3.54
N LEU A 29 -20.38 8.65 3.46
CA LEU A 29 -21.38 8.40 2.41
C LEU A 29 -21.27 9.37 1.22
N ASN A 30 -20.26 10.24 1.21
CA ASN A 30 -20.06 11.23 0.14
C ASN A 30 -19.43 10.58 -1.10
N ALA A 31 -20.27 10.05 -1.99
CA ALA A 31 -19.84 9.39 -3.23
C ALA A 31 -18.88 10.25 -4.07
N PHE A 32 -19.07 11.58 -4.12
CA PHE A 32 -18.17 12.49 -4.83
C PHE A 32 -16.71 12.38 -4.33
N ILE A 33 -16.50 12.30 -3.01
CA ILE A 33 -15.16 12.17 -2.42
C ILE A 33 -14.56 10.80 -2.77
N VAL A 34 -15.38 9.73 -2.75
CA VAL A 34 -14.94 8.38 -3.09
C VAL A 34 -14.52 8.28 -4.56
N TYR A 35 -15.35 8.77 -5.48
CA TYR A 35 -15.07 8.72 -6.91
C TYR A 35 -13.87 9.60 -7.30
N THR A 36 -13.81 10.83 -6.81
CA THR A 36 -12.69 11.74 -7.11
C THR A 36 -11.36 11.23 -6.56
N SER A 37 -11.35 10.64 -5.35
CA SER A 37 -10.15 10.04 -4.75
C SER A 37 -9.63 8.85 -5.54
N ASN A 38 -10.50 7.94 -6.00
CA ASN A 38 -10.07 6.78 -6.80
C ASN A 38 -9.60 7.18 -8.20
N VAL A 39 -10.29 8.11 -8.87
CA VAL A 39 -9.82 8.63 -10.17
C VAL A 39 -8.44 9.27 -10.02
N PHE A 40 -8.21 10.03 -8.95
CA PHE A 40 -6.89 10.62 -8.68
C PHE A 40 -5.81 9.57 -8.38
N ALA A 41 -6.17 8.48 -7.68
CA ALA A 41 -5.26 7.36 -7.42
C ALA A 41 -4.81 6.68 -8.73
N ILE A 42 -5.75 6.40 -9.65
CA ILE A 42 -5.46 5.83 -10.98
C ILE A 42 -4.50 6.73 -11.76
N LEU A 43 -4.79 8.04 -11.83
CA LEU A 43 -4.00 9.00 -12.59
C LEU A 43 -2.53 9.06 -12.11
N GLY A 44 -2.30 8.86 -10.81
CA GLY A 44 -0.96 8.87 -10.20
C GLY A 44 -0.23 7.52 -10.22
N LEU A 45 -0.92 6.41 -10.51
CA LEU A 45 -0.42 5.06 -10.26
C LEU A 45 0.85 4.73 -11.05
N ARG A 46 0.97 5.24 -12.28
CA ARG A 46 2.19 5.06 -13.09
C ARG A 46 3.41 5.66 -12.40
N SER A 47 3.30 6.89 -11.90
CA SER A 47 4.40 7.57 -11.20
C SER A 47 4.73 6.85 -9.89
N LEU A 48 3.70 6.46 -9.14
CA LEU A 48 3.86 5.76 -7.87
C LEU A 48 4.51 4.39 -8.04
N PHE A 49 4.17 3.64 -9.09
CA PHE A 49 4.80 2.34 -9.38
C PHE A 49 6.31 2.49 -9.61
N PHE A 50 6.74 3.48 -10.41
CA PHE A 50 8.16 3.75 -10.61
C PHE A 50 8.85 4.21 -9.32
N ALA A 51 8.20 5.07 -8.54
CA ALA A 51 8.71 5.53 -7.25
C ALA A 51 8.89 4.36 -6.28
N VAL A 52 7.88 3.50 -6.11
CA VAL A 52 7.92 2.31 -5.24
C VAL A 52 8.95 1.30 -5.74
N SER A 53 9.05 1.08 -7.05
CA SER A 53 10.09 0.23 -7.63
C SER A 53 11.51 0.71 -7.29
N GLY A 54 11.76 2.02 -7.38
CA GLY A 54 13.02 2.63 -6.93
C GLY A 54 13.22 2.51 -5.42
N LEU A 55 12.14 2.70 -4.66
CA LEU A 55 12.13 2.62 -3.21
C LEU A 55 12.45 1.20 -2.70
N MET A 56 11.94 0.16 -3.35
CA MET A 56 12.23 -1.24 -3.03
C MET A 56 13.70 -1.60 -3.28
N LYS A 57 14.36 -0.95 -4.25
CA LYS A 57 15.81 -1.11 -4.47
C LYS A 57 16.63 -0.45 -3.36
N MET A 58 16.14 0.65 -2.80
CA MET A 58 16.83 1.39 -1.74
C MET A 58 16.56 0.81 -0.35
N PHE A 59 15.35 0.27 -0.12
CA PHE A 59 14.91 -0.23 1.17
C PHE A 59 14.63 -1.74 1.17
N ARG A 60 15.65 -2.53 1.53
CA ARG A 60 15.61 -4.01 1.58
C ARG A 60 14.49 -4.58 2.45
N PHE A 61 14.10 -3.92 3.54
CA PHE A 61 13.06 -4.46 4.44
C PHE A 61 11.65 -3.94 4.13
N LEU A 62 11.50 -3.07 3.13
CA LEU A 62 10.22 -2.44 2.83
C LEU A 62 9.17 -3.43 2.34
N HIS A 63 9.54 -4.45 1.56
CA HIS A 63 8.60 -5.48 1.12
C HIS A 63 8.09 -6.34 2.29
N TYR A 64 8.94 -6.63 3.28
CA TYR A 64 8.52 -7.29 4.52
C TYR A 64 7.61 -6.40 5.34
N GLY A 65 7.93 -5.11 5.47
CA GLY A 65 7.06 -4.13 6.14
C GLY A 65 5.67 -4.06 5.50
N LEU A 66 5.62 -4.03 4.16
CA LEU A 66 4.37 -4.04 3.41
C LEU A 66 3.56 -5.33 3.63
N ALA A 67 4.22 -6.50 3.65
CA ALA A 67 3.56 -7.77 3.94
C ALA A 67 2.95 -7.79 5.35
N VAL A 68 3.66 -7.26 6.36
CA VAL A 68 3.14 -7.14 7.74
C VAL A 68 1.93 -6.20 7.78
N VAL A 69 1.98 -5.07 7.06
CA VAL A 69 0.84 -4.15 6.95
C VAL A 69 -0.37 -4.85 6.32
N LEU A 70 -0.19 -5.61 5.25
CA LEU A 70 -1.27 -6.35 4.59
C LEU A 70 -1.91 -7.38 5.51
N VAL A 71 -1.11 -8.14 6.26
CA VAL A 71 -1.63 -9.10 7.26
C VAL A 71 -2.39 -8.38 8.36
N LEU A 72 -1.86 -7.25 8.86
CA LEU A 72 -2.49 -6.45 9.91
C LEU A 72 -3.84 -5.90 9.45
N VAL A 73 -3.89 -5.30 8.25
CA VAL A 73 -5.12 -4.74 7.68
C VAL A 73 -6.12 -5.84 7.35
N GLY A 74 -5.68 -6.94 6.73
CA GLY A 74 -6.54 -8.09 6.42
C GLY A 74 -7.16 -8.69 7.68
N CYS A 75 -6.37 -8.88 8.73
CA CYS A 75 -6.87 -9.36 10.02
C CYS A 75 -7.87 -8.37 10.63
N LYS A 76 -7.55 -7.06 10.62
CA LYS A 76 -8.47 -6.01 11.08
C LYS A 76 -9.79 -5.98 10.29
N MET A 77 -9.76 -6.21 8.98
CA MET A 77 -10.96 -6.23 8.15
C MET A 77 -11.86 -7.43 8.47
N LEU A 78 -11.28 -8.62 8.70
CA LEU A 78 -12.02 -9.80 9.16
C LEU A 78 -12.65 -9.57 10.55
N LEU A 79 -11.91 -8.92 11.46
CA LEU A 79 -12.41 -8.62 12.81
C LEU A 79 -13.36 -7.41 12.86
N SER A 80 -13.43 -6.60 11.80
CA SER A 80 -14.21 -5.36 11.76
C SER A 80 -15.72 -5.56 11.96
N SER A 81 -16.24 -6.76 11.68
CA SER A 81 -17.65 -7.10 11.88
C SER A 81 -18.01 -7.31 13.37
N PHE A 82 -17.03 -7.69 14.20
CA PHE A 82 -17.24 -8.01 15.62
C PHE A 82 -16.66 -6.97 16.56
N PHE A 83 -15.52 -6.35 16.20
CA PHE A 83 -14.84 -5.32 17.00
C PHE A 83 -14.56 -4.07 16.17
N LYS A 84 -15.17 -2.95 16.55
CA LYS A 84 -14.84 -1.62 15.98
C LYS A 84 -13.55 -1.12 16.60
N VAL A 85 -12.42 -1.49 15.98
CA VAL A 85 -11.13 -0.91 16.31
C VAL A 85 -11.08 0.54 15.82
N PRO A 86 -10.75 1.51 16.67
CA PRO A 86 -10.61 2.90 16.25
C PRO A 86 -9.53 3.07 15.16
N ILE A 87 -9.87 3.83 14.13
CA ILE A 87 -9.02 4.06 12.94
C ILE A 87 -7.65 4.64 13.31
N HIS A 88 -7.57 5.52 14.32
CA HIS A 88 -6.31 6.12 14.74
C HIS A 88 -5.30 5.10 15.26
N ILE A 89 -5.75 4.02 15.93
CA ILE A 89 -4.87 2.95 16.41
C ILE A 89 -4.35 2.12 15.23
N THR A 90 -5.22 1.77 14.29
CA THR A 90 -4.81 1.04 13.08
C THR A 90 -3.83 1.86 12.25
N LEU A 91 -4.09 3.16 12.09
CA LEU A 91 -3.20 4.07 11.37
C LEU A 91 -1.83 4.18 12.05
N ALA A 92 -1.81 4.33 13.38
CA ALA A 92 -0.57 4.38 14.16
C ALA A 92 0.23 3.07 14.04
N ALA A 93 -0.44 1.91 14.06
CA ALA A 93 0.20 0.62 13.89
C ALA A 93 0.84 0.47 12.50
N ILE A 94 0.11 0.84 11.43
CA ILE A 94 0.64 0.81 10.06
C ILE A 94 1.83 1.75 9.91
N ALA A 95 1.71 3.00 10.40
CA ALA A 95 2.78 3.98 10.37
C ALA A 95 4.01 3.48 11.16
N GLY A 96 3.80 2.87 12.32
CA GLY A 96 4.86 2.27 13.14
C GLY A 96 5.60 1.15 12.40
N VAL A 97 4.86 0.22 11.79
CA VAL A 97 5.46 -0.88 11.01
C VAL A 97 6.29 -0.34 9.84
N LEU A 98 5.77 0.64 9.10
CA LEU A 98 6.50 1.25 7.98
C LEU A 98 7.75 2.01 8.45
N LEU A 99 7.64 2.80 9.52
CA LEU A 99 8.77 3.50 10.10
C LEU A 99 9.85 2.55 10.60
N ILE A 100 9.47 1.45 11.26
CA ILE A 100 10.41 0.41 11.71
C ILE A 100 11.07 -0.26 10.50
N ALA A 101 10.32 -0.61 9.46
CA ALA A 101 10.87 -1.22 8.25
C ALA A 101 11.87 -0.30 7.55
N ILE A 102 11.56 1.00 7.45
CA ILE A 102 12.46 2.00 6.88
C ILE A 102 13.70 2.18 7.78
N ALA A 103 13.51 2.32 9.10
CA ALA A 103 14.61 2.50 10.05
C ALA A 103 15.56 1.30 10.07
N LEU A 104 15.03 0.07 10.09
CA LEU A 104 15.83 -1.16 9.98
C LEU A 104 16.56 -1.24 8.64
N SER A 105 15.93 -0.77 7.56
CA SER A 105 16.58 -0.76 6.25
C SER A 105 17.70 0.26 6.14
N ILE A 106 17.63 1.38 6.87
CA ILE A 106 18.71 2.37 6.95
C ILE A 106 19.82 1.89 7.89
N ALA A 107 19.47 1.25 9.01
CA ALA A 107 20.43 0.74 9.99
C ALA A 107 21.22 -0.48 9.48
N PHE A 108 20.59 -1.33 8.67
CA PHE A 108 21.21 -2.50 8.03
C PHE A 108 21.05 -2.41 6.51
N PRO A 109 21.79 -1.49 5.84
CA PRO A 109 21.79 -1.42 4.39
C PRO A 109 22.34 -2.72 3.82
N ALA A 110 21.79 -3.17 2.69
CA ALA A 110 22.27 -4.38 2.03
C ALA A 110 23.77 -4.22 1.68
N PRO A 111 24.62 -5.24 1.89
CA PRO A 111 25.96 -5.26 1.32
C PRO A 111 25.86 -5.04 -0.19
N ALA A 112 26.71 -4.17 -0.74
CA ALA A 112 26.75 -3.81 -2.15
C ALA A 112 27.29 -4.96 -3.01
N GLU A 113 26.59 -6.11 -3.07
CA GLU A 113 27.04 -7.31 -3.77
C GLU A 113 25.98 -7.87 -4.75
N GLU A 114 25.23 -6.99 -5.42
CA GLU A 114 24.46 -7.34 -6.64
C GLU A 114 24.69 -6.33 -7.77
N LEU A 115 25.90 -5.75 -7.82
CA LEU A 115 26.48 -5.28 -9.09
C LEU A 115 27.18 -6.48 -9.75
N LYS A 116 26.39 -7.41 -10.29
CA LYS A 116 26.90 -8.33 -11.31
C LYS A 116 26.19 -8.03 -12.63
N PRO A 117 26.94 -7.74 -13.70
CA PRO A 117 26.39 -7.32 -15.00
C PRO A 117 25.55 -8.40 -15.66
#